data_AF-A0A4R4SLL5-F1
#
_entry.id   AF-A0A4R4SLL5-F1
#
_cell.length_a   1.000
_cell.length_b   1.000
_cell.length_c   1.000
_cell.angle_alpha   90.00
_cell.angle_beta   90.00
_cell.angle_gamma   90.00
#
_symmetry.space_group_name_H-M   'P 1'
#
loop_
_entity.id
_entity.type
_entity.pdbx_description
1 polymer ?
#
loop_
_entity_poly.entity_id
_entity_poly.type
_entity_poly.pdbx_seq_one_letter_code
_entity_poly.pdbx_strand_id
1 'polypeptide(L)' 'MATYRTKDGHTVRLGSTVWGINGQGPFTLSKPESSAPRGWVRAVSGDGEDSRLHAPEDISLYYNLVRRVEI' A
#
# COMPACT_ATOMS: atom_id res chain seq x y z
N MET A 1 7.60 -12.70 6.09
CA MET A 1 6.92 -11.39 5.94
C MET A 1 6.21 -11.38 4.60
N ALA A 2 4.96 -10.90 4.52
CA ALA A 2 4.24 -10.81 3.25
C ALA A 2 4.83 -9.68 2.39
N THR A 3 5.02 -9.96 1.10
CA THR A 3 5.47 -9.01 0.09
C THR A 3 4.39 -8.86 -0.97
N TYR A 4 4.16 -7.63 -1.41
CA TYR A 4 3.14 -7.30 -2.40
C TYR A 4 3.81 -6.68 -3.61
N ARG A 5 3.26 -6.95 -4.79
CA ARG A 5 3.77 -6.37 -6.04
C ARG A 5 2.85 -5.24 -6.47
N THR A 6 3.42 -4.05 -6.65
CA THR A 6 2.72 -2.91 -7.23
C THR A 6 2.61 -3.07 -8.74
N LYS A 7 1.67 -2.36 -9.37
CA LYS A 7 1.53 -2.38 -10.85
C LYS A 7 2.77 -1.89 -11.60
N ASP A 8 3.57 -1.02 -10.97
CA ASP A 8 4.85 -0.56 -11.51
C ASP A 8 5.98 -1.60 -11.41
N GLY A 9 5.67 -2.80 -10.89
CA GLY A 9 6.64 -3.89 -10.78
C GLY A 9 7.52 -3.84 -9.53
N HIS A 10 7.33 -2.85 -8.65
CA HIS A 10 8.04 -2.78 -7.37
C HIS A 10 7.47 -3.76 -6.34
N THR A 11 8.35 -4.28 -5.49
CA THR A 11 7.95 -5.12 -4.36
C THR A 11 7.90 -4.28 -3.09
N VAL A 12 6.75 -4.25 -2.43
CA VAL A 12 6.49 -3.49 -1.20
C VAL A 12 6.12 -4.44 -0.06
N ARG A 13 6.23 -3.96 1.18
CA ARG A 13 5.96 -4.72 2.40
C ARG A 13 4.97 -3.97 3.28
N LEU A 14 4.46 -4.64 4.31
CA LEU A 14 3.76 -3.95 5.39
C LEU A 14 4.68 -2.84 5.96
N GLY A 15 4.12 -1.66 6.19
CA GLY A 15 4.80 -0.42 6.57
C GLY A 15 5.29 0.42 5.39
N SER A 16 5.25 -0.08 4.15
CA SER A 16 5.64 0.71 2.97
C SER A 16 4.56 1.73 2.61
N THR A 17 5.01 2.88 2.13
CA THR A 17 4.13 3.93 1.58
C THR A 17 3.96 3.75 0.07
N VAL A 18 2.72 3.82 -0.39
CA VAL A 18 2.31 3.65 -1.78
C VAL A 18 1.24 4.69 -2.14
N TRP A 19 1.02 4.87 -3.43
CA TRP A 19 0.07 5.84 -3.98
C TRP A 19 -0.91 5.15 -4.92
N GLY A 20 -2.16 5.59 -4.93
CA GLY A 20 -3.16 5.14 -5.89
C GLY A 20 -2.85 5.59 -7.31
N ILE A 21 -3.42 4.88 -8.29
CA ILE A 21 -3.19 5.12 -9.73
C ILE A 21 -3.49 6.55 -10.19
N ASN A 22 -4.40 7.26 -9.51
CA ASN A 22 -4.79 8.63 -9.82
C ASN A 22 -4.05 9.67 -8.98
N GLY A 23 -2.90 9.32 -8.39
CA GLY A 23 -2.18 10.18 -7.46
C GLY A 23 -2.87 10.35 -6.09
N GLN A 24 -3.85 9.50 -5.77
CA GLN A 24 -4.45 9.48 -4.43
C GLN A 24 -3.44 8.91 -3.41
N GLY A 25 -3.42 9.45 -2.19
CA GLY A 25 -2.50 9.02 -1.14
C GLY A 25 -1.77 10.20 -0.51
N PRO A 26 -0.71 9.95 0.30
CA PRO A 26 -0.03 8.68 0.51
C PRO A 26 -0.82 7.65 1.33
N PHE A 27 -0.67 6.37 1.00
CA PHE A 27 -1.21 5.25 1.77
C PHE A 27 -0.09 4.41 2.40
N THR A 28 -0.26 3.99 3.64
CA THR A 28 0.61 3.06 4.34
C THR A 28 0.01 1.67 4.32
N LEU A 29 0.79 0.68 3.90
CA LEU A 29 0.36 -0.72 3.92
C LEU A 29 0.40 -1.27 5.34
N SER A 30 -0.74 -1.78 5.80
CA SER A 30 -0.94 -2.30 7.14
C SER A 30 -1.49 -3.71 7.07
N LYS A 31 -1.28 -4.45 8.16
CA LYS A 31 -1.85 -5.78 8.30
C LYS A 31 -3.39 -5.63 8.25
N PRO A 32 -4.10 -6.42 7.42
CA PRO A 32 -5.54 -6.39 7.43
C PRO A 32 -6.07 -6.99 8.75
N GLU A 33 -7.35 -6.72 9.05
CA GLU A 33 -8.01 -7.32 10.20
C GLU A 33 -8.04 -8.85 10.10
N SER A 34 -8.13 -9.54 11.24
CA SER A 34 -8.08 -11.00 11.32
C SER A 34 -9.14 -11.72 10.48
N SER A 35 -10.23 -11.03 10.13
CA SER A 35 -11.33 -11.53 9.29
C SER A 35 -11.04 -11.44 7.79
N ALA A 36 -9.96 -10.78 7.36
CA ALA A 36 -9.64 -10.63 5.94
C ALA A 36 -9.11 -11.94 5.34
N PRO A 37 -9.35 -12.19 4.03
CA PRO A 37 -8.80 -13.35 3.35
C PRO A 37 -7.26 -13.35 3.39
N ARG A 38 -6.68 -14.56 3.39
CA ARG A 38 -5.22 -14.70 3.42
C ARG A 38 -4.58 -14.01 2.21
N GLY A 39 -3.49 -13.28 2.47
CA GLY A 39 -2.72 -12.59 1.44
C GLY A 39 -3.26 -11.21 1.07
N TRP A 40 -4.39 -10.78 1.64
CA TRP A 40 -4.88 -9.41 1.44
C TRP A 40 -4.05 -8.39 2.22
N VAL A 41 -4.19 -7.12 1.86
CA VAL A 41 -3.50 -6.00 2.51
C VAL A 41 -4.44 -4.83 2.71
N ARG A 42 -4.25 -4.09 3.81
CA ARG A 42 -4.99 -2.85 4.06
C ARG A 42 -4.09 -1.67 3.71
N ALA A 43 -4.52 -0.79 2.82
CA ALA A 43 -3.89 0.50 2.58
C ALA A 43 -4.60 1.55 3.44
N VAL A 44 -3.87 2.29 4.26
CA VAL A 44 -4.41 3.30 5.19
C VAL A 44 -3.87 4.65 4.81
N SER A 45 -4.73 5.65 4.62
CA SER A 45 -4.31 7.03 4.30
C SER A 45 -3.48 7.60 5.46
N GLY A 46 -2.58 8.54 5.15
CA GLY A 46 -1.72 9.18 6.16
C GLY A 46 -2.48 9.83 7.32
N ASP A 47 -3.71 10.28 7.08
CA ASP A 47 -4.62 10.86 8.08
C ASP A 47 -5.43 9.80 8.86
N GLY A 48 -5.46 8.56 8.39
CA GLY A 48 -6.19 7.46 9.03
C GLY A 48 -7.69 7.41 8.74
N GLU A 49 -8.27 8.44 8.12
CA GLU A 49 -9.69 8.49 7.78
C GLU A 49 -10.11 7.55 6.64
N ASP A 50 -9.22 7.29 5.67
CA ASP A 50 -9.50 6.37 4.57
C ASP A 50 -8.69 5.10 4.71
N SER A 51 -9.37 3.95 4.61
CA SER A 51 -8.69 2.67 4.57
C SER A 51 -9.34 1.74 3.56
N ARG A 52 -8.51 1.12 2.73
CA ARG A 52 -8.93 0.26 1.62
C ARG A 52 -8.32 -1.10 1.76
N LEU A 53 -9.12 -2.13 1.49
CA LEU A 53 -8.69 -3.50 1.56
C LEU A 53 -8.49 -4.02 0.13
N HIS A 54 -7.31 -4.55 -0.16
CA HIS A 54 -6.93 -5.02 -1.48
C HIS A 54 -6.55 -6.49 -1.47
N ALA A 55 -7.06 -7.22 -2.46
CA ALA A 55 -6.53 -8.53 -2.82
C ALA A 55 -5.09 -8.40 -3.33
N PRO A 56 -4.23 -9.41 -3.16
CA PRO A 56 -2.83 -9.34 -3.60
C PRO A 56 -2.68 -9.10 -5.12
N GLU A 57 -3.65 -9.53 -5.93
CA GLU A 57 -3.70 -9.31 -7.38
C GLU A 57 -4.28 -7.95 -7.80
N ASP A 58 -5.03 -7.28 -6.91
CA ASP A 58 -5.76 -6.05 -7.21
C ASP A 58 -5.05 -4.78 -6.71
N ILE A 59 -3.80 -4.90 -6.21
CA ILE A 59 -3.03 -3.74 -5.72
C ILE A 59 -2.68 -2.82 -6.89
N SER A 60 -3.62 -1.93 -7.22
CA SER A 60 -3.49 -0.83 -8.15
C SER A 60 -2.86 0.36 -7.43
N LEU A 61 -1.73 0.09 -6.78
CA LEU A 61 -0.93 1.10 -6.07
C LEU A 61 0.45 1.15 -6.73
N TYR A 62 1.05 2.33 -6.76
CA TYR A 62 2.39 2.63 -7.24
C TYR A 62 3.31 2.88 -6.05
N TYR A 63 4.56 2.46 -6.17
CA TYR A 63 5.58 2.81 -5.18
C TYR A 63 6.11 4.20 -5.50
N ASN A 64 6.04 5.11 -4.53
CA ASN A 64 6.58 6.45 -4.73
C ASN A 64 8.00 6.51 -4.17
N LEU A 65 8.98 6.58 -5.08
CA LEU A 65 10.41 6.72 -4.78
C LEU A 65 10.78 8.12 -4.25
N VAL A 66 9.86 9.09 -4.28
CA VAL A 66 10.08 10.46 -3.79
C VAL A 66 9.95 10.50 -2.27
N ARG A 67 10.91 9.85 -1.60
CA ARG A 67 11.57 10.43 -0.44
C ARG A 67 13.05 10.57 -0.77
N ARG A 68 13.36 11.47 -1.71
CA ARG A 68 14.55 12.30 -1.49
C ARG A 68 14.17 13.23 -0.34
N VAL A 69 14.57 12.85 0.87
CA VAL A 69 14.89 13.84 1.89
C VAL A 69 16.05 14.63 1.27
N GLU A 70 15.74 15.75 0.63
CA GLU A 70 16.75 16.79 0.49
C GLU A 70 16.94 17.37 1.89
N ILE A 71 18.17 17.21 2.36
CA ILE A 71 18.71 17.66 3.64
C ILE A 71 18.91 19.17 3.59
#